data_AF-A0A9D3Y5V6-F1
#
_entry.id   AF-A0A9D3Y5V6-F1
#
_cell.length_a   1.000
_cell.length_b   1.000
_cell.length_c   1.000
_cell.angle_alpha   90.00
_cell.angle_beta   90.00
_cell.angle_gamma   90.00
#
_symmetry.space_group_name_H-M   'P 1'
#
loop_
_entity.id
_entity.type
_entity.pdbx_description
1 polymer ?
#
loop_
_entity_poly.entity_id
_entity_poly.type
_entity_poly.pdbx_seq_one_letter_code
_entity_poly.pdbx_strand_id
1 'polypeptide(L)'
;MAANTGKLAGKTLFITGASRGIGKSIALKAARDGANIVIAAKTATPNPKLPGTIYTAAQEVEAAGGKALPCLVDIRFEEEVEKAVKDAVAKFGGIDILVNNASAISLTGTAETSMKKYDLMMGINGRGTYLCSKVCLPYLLKSSHGRILNISPPLNMNKKWFKGHVAYTMAKYGMSMCALGMAEEFKDMGIAVNALWPRTGEFVF
;
A
#
# COMPACT_ATOMS: atom_id res chain seq x y z
N MET A 1 2.92 -23.00 3.26
CA MET A 1 3.38 -21.60 3.16
C MET A 1 3.89 -21.35 1.74
N ALA A 2 3.75 -20.14 1.19
CA ALA A 2 4.31 -19.82 -0.13
C ALA A 2 5.84 -20.00 -0.14
N ALA A 3 6.37 -20.64 -1.18
CA ALA A 3 7.79 -20.95 -1.31
C ALA A 3 8.67 -19.67 -1.27
N ASN A 4 9.84 -19.77 -0.65
CA ASN A 4 10.89 -18.77 -0.77
C ASN A 4 11.58 -18.97 -2.13
N THR A 5 11.65 -17.92 -2.95
CA THR A 5 12.20 -18.02 -4.31
C THR A 5 13.53 -17.29 -4.47
N GLY A 6 13.91 -16.47 -3.50
CA GLY A 6 15.06 -15.56 -3.58
C GLY A 6 14.91 -14.43 -4.61
N LYS A 7 13.79 -14.36 -5.35
CA LYS A 7 13.60 -13.40 -6.46
C LYS A 7 13.51 -11.94 -6.01
N LEU A 8 13.25 -11.70 -4.74
CA LEU A 8 13.16 -10.37 -4.15
C LEU A 8 14.40 -10.00 -3.31
N ALA A 9 15.45 -10.83 -3.32
CA ALA A 9 16.68 -10.54 -2.59
C ALA A 9 17.25 -9.17 -2.99
N GLY A 10 17.50 -8.30 -2.01
CA GLY A 10 18.03 -6.96 -2.21
C GLY A 10 17.06 -5.95 -2.84
N LYS A 11 15.84 -6.35 -3.22
CA LYS A 11 14.82 -5.46 -3.76
C LYS A 11 14.18 -4.62 -2.67
N THR A 12 13.88 -3.37 -2.97
CA THR A 12 13.27 -2.44 -2.01
C THR A 12 11.78 -2.29 -2.28
N LEU A 13 10.96 -2.70 -1.30
CA LEU A 13 9.51 -2.57 -1.31
C LEU A 13 9.08 -1.41 -0.42
N PHE A 14 8.37 -0.43 -0.99
CA PHE A 14 7.66 0.60 -0.25
C PHE A 14 6.20 0.17 -0.05
N ILE A 15 5.80 -0.12 1.19
CA ILE A 15 4.47 -0.70 1.48
C ILE A 15 3.70 0.23 2.41
N THR A 16 2.59 0.78 1.92
CA THR A 16 1.70 1.61 2.73
C THR A 16 0.82 0.74 3.63
N GLY A 17 0.68 1.10 4.90
CA GLY A 17 -0.14 0.35 5.86
C GLY A 17 0.45 -1.00 6.27
N ALA A 18 1.78 -1.15 6.28
CA ALA A 18 2.47 -2.41 6.59
C ALA A 18 2.68 -2.71 8.09
N SER A 19 2.12 -1.91 9.00
CA SER A 19 2.27 -2.15 10.45
C SER A 19 1.48 -3.38 10.95
N ARG A 20 0.51 -3.88 10.19
CA ARG A 20 -0.35 -5.03 10.52
C ARG A 20 -1.06 -5.61 9.30
N GLY A 21 -1.84 -6.67 9.49
CA GLY A 21 -2.73 -7.26 8.50
C GLY A 21 -2.04 -7.63 7.19
N ILE A 22 -2.76 -7.47 6.07
CA ILE A 22 -2.31 -7.84 4.71
C ILE A 22 -0.98 -7.17 4.35
N GLY A 23 -0.82 -5.87 4.64
CA GLY A 23 0.43 -5.15 4.35
C GLY A 23 1.64 -5.77 5.06
N LYS A 24 1.49 -6.14 6.34
CA LYS A 24 2.54 -6.84 7.09
C LYS A 24 2.81 -8.24 6.54
N SER A 25 1.77 -8.99 6.17
CA SER A 25 1.94 -10.32 5.58
C SER A 25 2.71 -10.28 4.25
N ILE A 26 2.44 -9.27 3.40
CA ILE A 26 3.20 -9.03 2.16
C ILE A 26 4.67 -8.70 2.51
N ALA A 27 4.89 -7.79 3.46
CA ALA A 27 6.22 -7.42 3.94
C ALA A 27 7.02 -8.64 4.41
N LEU A 28 6.44 -9.48 5.27
CA LEU A 28 7.10 -10.67 5.81
C LEU A 28 7.39 -11.71 4.73
N LYS A 29 6.52 -11.88 3.73
CA LYS A 29 6.80 -12.81 2.64
C LYS A 29 7.98 -12.33 1.79
N ALA A 30 8.06 -11.04 1.49
CA ALA A 30 9.19 -10.47 0.76
C ALA A 30 10.48 -10.46 1.59
N ALA A 31 10.39 -10.19 2.88
CA ALA A 31 11.51 -10.23 3.82
C ALA A 31 12.20 -11.61 3.85
N ARG A 32 11.43 -12.71 3.78
CA ARG A 32 11.99 -14.07 3.70
C ARG A 32 12.87 -14.30 2.47
N ASP A 33 12.61 -13.60 1.37
CA ASP A 33 13.44 -13.65 0.17
C ASP A 33 14.67 -12.72 0.28
N GLY A 34 14.86 -12.01 1.41
CA GLY A 34 16.00 -11.10 1.64
C GLY A 34 15.77 -9.67 1.15
N ALA A 35 14.52 -9.21 1.07
CA ALA A 35 14.16 -7.88 0.58
C ALA A 35 14.37 -6.77 1.64
N ASN A 36 14.50 -5.53 1.16
CA ASN A 36 14.41 -4.32 1.99
C ASN A 36 12.95 -3.85 2.03
N ILE A 37 12.41 -3.60 3.22
CA ILE A 37 11.00 -3.22 3.42
C ILE A 37 10.93 -1.85 4.08
N VAL A 38 10.28 -0.91 3.40
CA VAL A 38 9.87 0.36 3.98
C VAL A 38 8.43 0.21 4.49
N ILE A 39 8.27 0.37 5.80
CA ILE A 39 6.99 0.20 6.50
C ILE A 39 6.40 1.60 6.71
N ALA A 40 5.59 2.05 5.75
CA ALA A 40 4.98 3.38 5.77
C ALA A 40 3.58 3.33 6.41
N ALA A 41 3.47 3.65 7.69
CA ALA A 41 2.19 3.67 8.40
C ALA A 41 2.15 4.64 9.59
N LYS A 42 0.95 4.97 10.05
CA LYS A 42 0.73 5.99 11.09
C LYS A 42 0.88 5.51 12.54
N THR A 43 0.97 4.20 12.79
CA THR A 43 0.97 3.67 14.16
C THR A 43 2.41 3.52 14.68
N ALA A 44 2.91 4.52 15.40
CA ALA A 44 4.20 4.44 16.11
C ALA A 44 4.05 3.97 17.57
N THR A 45 2.97 4.35 18.24
CA THR A 45 2.68 3.96 19.62
C THR A 45 1.62 2.86 19.68
N PRO A 46 1.69 1.94 20.67
CA PRO A 46 0.67 0.91 20.85
C PRO A 46 -0.74 1.50 20.97
N ASN A 47 -1.70 0.88 20.29
CA ASN A 47 -3.10 1.27 20.34
C ASN A 47 -3.91 0.14 20.99
N PRO A 48 -4.73 0.40 22.01
CA PRO A 48 -5.51 -0.65 22.68
C PRO A 48 -6.52 -1.35 21.75
N LYS A 49 -6.88 -0.75 20.62
CA LYS A 49 -7.83 -1.30 19.64
C LYS A 49 -7.18 -2.00 18.45
N LEU A 50 -5.89 -1.75 18.20
CA LEU A 50 -5.21 -2.24 16.99
C LEU A 50 -3.80 -2.75 17.36
N PRO A 51 -3.49 -4.03 17.10
CA PRO A 51 -2.20 -4.60 17.43
C PRO A 51 -1.09 -4.03 16.56
N GLY A 52 0.14 -4.11 17.05
CA GLY A 52 1.36 -3.78 16.29
C GLY A 52 1.58 -2.29 16.02
N THR A 53 2.84 -1.96 15.79
CA THR A 53 3.33 -0.64 15.37
C THR A 53 4.25 -0.80 14.18
N ILE A 54 4.70 0.30 13.57
CA ILE A 54 5.77 0.27 12.57
C ILE A 54 7.04 -0.39 13.12
N TYR A 55 7.32 -0.26 14.42
CA TYR A 55 8.51 -0.80 15.06
C TYR A 55 8.41 -2.31 15.32
N THR A 56 7.26 -2.80 15.79
CA THR A 56 7.08 -4.26 15.95
C THR A 56 7.07 -4.96 14.59
N ALA A 57 6.46 -4.34 13.57
CA ALA A 57 6.50 -4.88 12.21
C ALA A 57 7.94 -4.90 11.65
N ALA A 58 8.76 -3.89 11.95
CA ALA A 58 10.17 -3.85 11.57
C ALA A 58 10.96 -5.01 12.19
N GLN A 59 10.77 -5.27 13.49
CA GLN A 59 11.38 -6.41 14.17
C GLN A 59 10.98 -7.74 13.54
N GLU A 60 9.70 -7.94 13.20
CA GLU A 60 9.23 -9.15 12.53
C GLU A 60 9.82 -9.30 11.11
N VAL A 61 10.00 -8.20 10.37
CA VAL A 61 10.66 -8.20 9.05
C VAL A 61 12.13 -8.60 9.16
N GLU A 62 12.85 -8.04 10.13
CA GLU A 62 14.26 -8.37 10.36
C GLU A 62 14.42 -9.83 10.80
N ALA A 63 13.58 -10.30 11.72
CA ALA A 63 13.54 -11.71 12.13
C ALA A 63 13.21 -12.67 10.98
N ALA A 64 12.45 -12.21 9.98
CA ALA A 64 12.15 -12.99 8.78
C ALA A 64 13.29 -13.03 7.75
N GLY A 65 14.38 -12.29 7.96
CA GLY A 65 15.56 -12.25 7.08
C GLY A 65 15.66 -11.04 6.14
N GLY A 66 14.73 -10.09 6.25
CA GLY A 66 14.76 -8.84 5.48
C GLY A 66 15.49 -7.71 6.21
N LYS A 67 15.51 -6.53 5.59
CA LYS A 67 15.92 -5.28 6.24
C LYS A 67 14.69 -4.37 6.37
N ALA A 68 14.50 -3.73 7.51
CA ALA A 68 13.35 -2.85 7.73
C ALA A 68 13.73 -1.37 7.80
N LEU A 69 12.83 -0.51 7.32
CA LEU A 69 12.83 0.92 7.58
C LEU A 69 11.42 1.32 8.06
N PRO A 70 11.18 1.47 9.37
CA PRO A 70 9.91 1.97 9.89
C PRO A 70 9.79 3.48 9.64
N CYS A 71 8.77 3.89 8.89
CA CYS A 71 8.47 5.29 8.62
C CYS A 71 7.09 5.65 9.20
N LEU A 72 7.07 6.63 10.12
CA LEU A 72 5.83 7.23 10.58
C LEU A 72 5.27 8.10 9.45
N VAL A 73 4.20 7.62 8.80
CA VAL A 73 3.62 8.27 7.62
C VAL A 73 2.10 8.17 7.66
N ASP A 74 1.44 9.31 7.49
CA ASP A 74 0.07 9.42 7.06
C ASP A 74 0.01 9.85 5.59
N ILE A 75 -0.38 8.92 4.72
CA ILE A 75 -0.39 9.10 3.26
C ILE A 75 -1.39 10.15 2.77
N ARG A 76 -2.14 10.79 3.67
CA ARG A 76 -2.94 11.97 3.36
C ARG A 76 -2.08 13.22 3.20
N PHE A 77 -0.86 13.26 3.75
CA PHE A 77 0.04 14.40 3.67
C PHE A 77 1.21 14.13 2.71
N GLU A 78 1.35 14.97 1.68
CA GLU A 78 2.37 14.82 0.63
C GLU A 78 3.78 14.88 1.19
N GLU A 79 4.06 15.84 2.07
CA GLU A 79 5.37 16.02 2.69
C GLU A 79 5.83 14.79 3.49
N GLU A 80 4.91 14.10 4.18
CA GLU A 80 5.24 12.87 4.93
C GLU A 80 5.60 11.71 3.99
N VAL A 81 4.88 11.58 2.86
CA VAL A 81 5.17 10.58 1.83
C VAL A 81 6.51 10.86 1.16
N GLU A 82 6.77 12.12 0.79
CA GLU A 82 8.04 12.54 0.21
C GLU A 82 9.22 12.28 1.15
N LYS A 83 9.06 12.61 2.44
CA LYS A 83 10.10 12.35 3.44
C LYS A 83 10.41 10.86 3.52
N ALA A 84 9.39 10.01 3.64
CA ALA A 84 9.61 8.56 3.74
C ALA A 84 10.24 7.95 2.49
N VAL A 85 9.87 8.44 1.30
CA VAL A 85 10.50 8.02 0.04
C VAL A 85 11.97 8.47 -0.02
N LYS A 86 12.28 9.70 0.40
CA LYS A 86 13.67 10.18 0.50
C LYS A 86 14.49 9.35 1.49
N ASP A 87 13.93 9.04 2.66
CA ASP A 87 14.57 8.19 3.68
C ASP A 87 14.83 6.78 3.15
N ALA A 88 13.88 6.19 2.41
CA ALA A 88 14.02 4.89 1.77
C ALA A 88 15.16 4.87 0.74
N VAL A 89 15.22 5.89 -0.11
CA VAL A 89 16.26 6.01 -1.15
C VAL A 89 17.62 6.24 -0.50
N ALA A 90 17.70 7.07 0.54
CA ALA A 90 18.95 7.27 1.28
C ALA A 90 19.45 5.98 1.95
N LYS A 91 18.53 5.16 2.48
CA LYS A 91 18.87 3.92 3.19
C LYS A 91 19.19 2.75 2.27
N PHE A 92 18.44 2.58 1.19
CA PHE A 92 18.47 1.38 0.34
C PHE A 92 18.86 1.64 -1.11
N GLY A 93 19.11 2.90 -1.49
CA GLY A 93 19.58 3.29 -2.83
C GLY A 93 18.48 3.44 -3.90
N GLY A 94 17.24 3.04 -3.62
CA GLY A 94 16.13 3.12 -4.58
C GLY A 94 14.86 2.44 -4.09
N ILE A 95 13.86 2.40 -4.97
CA ILE A 95 12.58 1.71 -4.76
C ILE A 95 12.30 0.87 -6.01
N ASP A 96 12.10 -0.44 -5.83
CA ASP A 96 11.76 -1.35 -6.92
C ASP A 96 10.25 -1.58 -7.01
N ILE A 97 9.57 -1.64 -5.86
CA ILE A 97 8.16 -2.03 -5.80
C ILE A 97 7.41 -1.10 -4.84
N LEU A 98 6.33 -0.51 -5.31
CA LEU A 98 5.33 0.17 -4.47
C LEU A 98 4.13 -0.76 -4.26
N VAL A 99 3.71 -0.94 -3.01
CA VAL A 99 2.47 -1.63 -2.66
C VAL A 99 1.53 -0.64 -1.98
N ASN A 100 0.48 -0.22 -2.70
CA ASN A 100 -0.60 0.61 -2.18
C ASN A 100 -1.62 -0.27 -1.45
N ASN A 101 -1.38 -0.51 -0.16
CA ASN A 101 -2.20 -1.36 0.70
C ASN A 101 -3.03 -0.57 1.72
N ALA A 102 -2.57 0.60 2.17
CA ALA A 102 -3.30 1.41 3.14
C ALA A 102 -4.74 1.71 2.64
N SER A 103 -5.72 1.55 3.52
CA SER A 103 -7.12 1.81 3.19
C SER A 103 -7.92 2.21 4.43
N ALA A 104 -8.98 2.97 4.22
CA ALA A 104 -10.06 3.22 5.16
C ALA A 104 -11.39 2.70 4.61
N ILE A 105 -12.27 2.31 5.52
CA ILE A 105 -13.57 1.69 5.22
C ILE A 105 -14.66 2.28 6.11
N SER A 106 -15.81 2.58 5.50
CA SER A 106 -17.08 2.84 6.16
C SER A 106 -18.20 2.30 5.27
N LEU A 107 -18.97 1.34 5.77
CA LEU A 107 -20.07 0.72 5.03
C LEU A 107 -21.39 1.39 5.43
N THR A 108 -21.55 2.62 4.98
CA THR A 108 -22.70 3.49 5.29
C THR A 108 -23.32 4.02 4.01
N GLY A 109 -24.64 4.21 4.01
CA GLY A 109 -25.36 4.85 2.92
C GLY A 109 -25.02 6.34 2.80
N THR A 110 -25.58 7.01 1.78
CA THR A 110 -25.25 8.40 1.47
C THR A 110 -25.62 9.36 2.60
N ALA A 111 -26.80 9.18 3.23
CA ALA A 111 -27.24 10.06 4.31
C ALA A 111 -26.44 9.83 5.61
N GLU A 112 -25.95 8.62 5.84
CA GLU A 112 -25.26 8.23 7.07
C GLU A 112 -23.73 8.44 6.99
N THR A 113 -23.19 8.59 5.79
CA THR A 113 -21.75 8.85 5.58
C THR A 113 -21.46 10.32 5.87
N SER A 114 -20.92 10.61 7.05
CA SER A 114 -20.41 11.96 7.33
C SER A 114 -19.28 12.34 6.38
N MET A 115 -19.16 13.63 6.05
CA MET A 115 -18.10 14.11 5.17
C MET A 115 -16.70 13.80 5.70
N LYS A 116 -16.50 13.84 7.02
CA LYS A 116 -15.25 13.39 7.65
C LYS A 116 -14.88 11.94 7.30
N LYS A 117 -15.86 11.01 7.24
CA LYS A 117 -15.63 9.62 6.84
C LYS A 117 -15.42 9.50 5.34
N TYR A 118 -16.18 10.25 4.55
CA TYR A 118 -16.01 10.33 3.10
C TYR A 118 -14.59 10.77 2.74
N ASP A 119 -14.15 11.91 3.27
CA ASP A 119 -12.83 12.50 3.03
C ASP A 119 -11.71 11.57 3.52
N LEU A 120 -11.92 10.87 4.64
CA LEU A 120 -10.98 9.87 5.12
C LEU A 120 -10.79 8.72 4.12
N MET A 121 -11.90 8.17 3.58
CA MET A 121 -11.84 7.09 2.58
C MET A 121 -11.20 7.57 1.28
N MET A 122 -11.61 8.73 0.75
CA MET A 122 -11.05 9.27 -0.49
C MET A 122 -9.58 9.66 -0.32
N GLY A 123 -9.25 10.29 0.81
CA GLY A 123 -7.91 10.75 1.15
C GLY A 123 -6.89 9.61 1.29
N ILE A 124 -7.28 8.50 1.93
CA ILE A 124 -6.39 7.34 2.14
C ILE A 124 -6.39 6.42 0.92
N ASN A 125 -7.55 6.08 0.36
CA ASN A 125 -7.66 5.07 -0.69
C ASN A 125 -7.20 5.67 -2.03
N GLY A 126 -8.08 6.40 -2.73
CA GLY A 126 -7.81 6.92 -4.06
C GLY A 126 -6.67 7.93 -4.09
N ARG A 127 -6.78 9.03 -3.33
CA ARG A 127 -5.75 10.10 -3.30
C ARG A 127 -4.41 9.58 -2.80
N GLY A 128 -4.40 8.83 -1.70
CA GLY A 128 -3.18 8.26 -1.13
C GLY A 128 -2.46 7.33 -2.12
N THR A 129 -3.21 6.47 -2.81
CA THR A 129 -2.66 5.59 -3.88
C THR A 129 -2.03 6.40 -5.01
N TYR A 130 -2.72 7.44 -5.49
CA TYR A 130 -2.20 8.32 -6.53
C TYR A 130 -0.92 9.04 -6.07
N LEU A 131 -0.95 9.64 -4.88
CA LEU A 131 0.17 10.38 -4.30
C LEU A 131 1.40 9.49 -4.10
N CYS A 132 1.26 8.32 -3.47
CA CYS A 132 2.38 7.41 -3.28
C CYS A 132 2.97 6.95 -4.61
N SER A 133 2.14 6.70 -5.62
CA SER A 133 2.58 6.34 -6.97
C SER A 133 3.34 7.49 -7.63
N LYS A 134 2.82 8.72 -7.57
CA LYS A 134 3.49 9.94 -8.06
C LYS A 134 4.87 10.11 -7.44
N VAL A 135 4.98 10.02 -6.11
CA VAL A 135 6.24 10.28 -5.39
C VAL A 135 7.26 9.14 -5.60
N CYS A 136 6.82 7.89 -5.74
CA CYS A 136 7.72 6.77 -5.99
C CYS A 136 8.17 6.66 -7.47
N LEU A 137 7.40 7.22 -8.41
CA LEU A 137 7.62 7.06 -9.86
C LEU A 137 9.07 7.36 -10.31
N PRO A 138 9.72 8.47 -9.90
CA PRO A 138 11.10 8.76 -10.33
C PRO A 138 12.13 7.70 -9.94
N TYR A 139 11.85 6.90 -8.91
CA TYR A 139 12.72 5.83 -8.42
C TYR A 139 12.35 4.48 -9.04
N LEU A 140 11.05 4.23 -9.25
CA LEU A 140 10.58 3.07 -9.98
C LEU A 140 11.11 3.04 -11.42
N LEU A 141 11.20 4.20 -12.07
CA LEU A 141 11.79 4.36 -13.41
C LEU A 141 13.27 3.98 -13.48
N LYS A 142 13.99 4.04 -12.35
CA LYS A 142 15.41 3.67 -12.27
C LYS A 142 15.61 2.20 -11.92
N SER A 143 14.55 1.52 -11.49
CA SER A 143 14.63 0.11 -11.11
C SER A 143 14.53 -0.78 -12.34
N SER A 144 15.37 -1.82 -12.41
CA SER A 144 15.22 -2.92 -13.36
C SER A 144 13.99 -3.82 -13.08
N HIS A 145 13.24 -3.51 -12.03
CA HIS A 145 12.09 -4.27 -11.56
C HIS A 145 10.96 -3.37 -11.06
N GLY A 146 10.74 -2.23 -11.73
CA GLY A 146 9.70 -1.26 -11.38
C GLY A 146 8.28 -1.88 -11.35
N ARG A 147 7.63 -1.88 -10.18
CA ARG A 147 6.25 -2.38 -10.03
C ARG A 147 5.41 -1.52 -9.10
N ILE A 148 4.13 -1.40 -9.44
CA ILE A 148 3.10 -0.87 -8.55
C ILE A 148 2.01 -1.91 -8.38
N LEU A 149 1.69 -2.24 -7.13
CA LEU A 149 0.62 -3.16 -6.77
C LEU A 149 -0.42 -2.45 -5.90
N ASN A 150 -1.64 -2.32 -6.40
CA ASN A 150 -2.75 -1.75 -5.65
C ASN A 150 -3.60 -2.87 -5.03
N ILE A 151 -3.81 -2.85 -3.72
CA ILE A 151 -4.71 -3.80 -3.07
C ILE A 151 -6.15 -3.31 -3.26
N SER A 152 -6.71 -3.55 -4.45
CA SER A 152 -8.00 -3.00 -4.87
C SER A 152 -8.76 -3.96 -5.80
N PRO A 153 -10.11 -3.91 -5.82
CA PRO A 153 -10.94 -4.87 -6.54
C PRO A 153 -10.96 -4.62 -8.05
N PRO A 154 -11.38 -5.61 -8.87
CA PRO A 154 -11.76 -5.37 -10.25
C PRO A 154 -12.88 -4.32 -10.36
N LEU A 155 -12.87 -3.53 -11.43
CA LEU A 155 -13.92 -2.54 -11.73
C LEU A 155 -15.19 -3.26 -12.20
N ASN A 156 -16.09 -3.59 -11.27
CA ASN A 156 -17.36 -4.25 -11.54
C ASN A 156 -18.52 -3.24 -11.48
N MET A 157 -19.04 -2.86 -12.64
CA MET A 157 -20.10 -1.85 -12.77
C MET A 157 -21.52 -2.36 -12.43
N ASN A 158 -21.65 -3.54 -11.81
CA ASN A 158 -22.94 -4.00 -11.31
C ASN A 158 -23.43 -3.11 -10.15
N LYS A 159 -24.62 -2.51 -10.33
CA LYS A 159 -25.26 -1.57 -9.39
C LYS A 159 -25.35 -2.08 -7.95
N LYS A 160 -25.41 -3.40 -7.74
CA LYS A 160 -25.46 -3.99 -6.40
C LYS A 160 -24.25 -3.61 -5.53
N TRP A 161 -23.08 -3.40 -6.15
CA TRP A 161 -21.85 -3.01 -5.44
C TRP A 161 -21.76 -1.52 -5.12
N PHE A 162 -22.70 -0.71 -5.60
CA PHE A 162 -22.80 0.72 -5.28
C PHE A 162 -23.90 0.97 -4.24
N LYS A 163 -24.90 0.10 -4.19
CA LYS A 163 -26.04 0.21 -3.26
C LYS A 163 -25.57 0.07 -1.80
N GLY A 164 -25.81 1.10 -0.99
CA GLY A 164 -25.62 1.07 0.47
C GLY A 164 -24.23 1.45 0.99
N HIS A 165 -23.25 1.67 0.10
CA HIS A 165 -21.89 2.08 0.49
C HIS A 165 -21.11 2.75 -0.66
N VAL A 166 -21.80 3.57 -1.45
CA VAL A 166 -21.25 4.18 -2.69
C VAL A 166 -19.93 4.92 -2.45
N ALA A 167 -19.78 5.61 -1.32
CA ALA A 167 -18.55 6.31 -0.97
C ALA A 167 -17.34 5.38 -0.84
N TYR A 168 -17.51 4.21 -0.19
CA TYR A 168 -16.43 3.22 -0.09
C TYR A 168 -16.12 2.58 -1.44
N THR A 169 -17.16 2.27 -2.23
CA THR A 169 -17.00 1.72 -3.59
C THR A 169 -16.20 2.67 -4.47
N MET A 170 -16.57 3.95 -4.50
CA MET A 170 -15.81 5.00 -5.21
C MET A 170 -14.36 5.07 -4.74
N ALA A 171 -14.13 5.07 -3.43
CA ALA A 171 -12.78 5.16 -2.87
C ALA A 171 -11.88 3.97 -3.26
N LYS A 172 -12.39 2.73 -3.23
CA LYS A 172 -11.64 1.54 -3.67
C LYS A 172 -11.50 1.46 -5.18
N TYR A 173 -12.53 1.86 -5.94
CA TYR A 173 -12.47 1.85 -7.40
C TYR A 173 -11.50 2.92 -7.90
N GLY A 174 -11.34 4.04 -7.19
CA GLY A 174 -10.30 5.03 -7.48
C GLY A 174 -8.89 4.44 -7.49
N MET A 175 -8.59 3.51 -6.57
CA MET A 175 -7.30 2.78 -6.57
C MET A 175 -7.14 1.88 -7.81
N SER A 176 -8.21 1.20 -8.22
CA SER A 176 -8.20 0.34 -9.40
C SER A 176 -8.17 1.14 -10.71
N MET A 177 -8.79 2.33 -10.74
CA MET A 177 -8.67 3.28 -11.83
C MET A 177 -7.25 3.82 -11.95
N CYS A 178 -6.55 4.07 -10.83
CA CYS A 178 -5.12 4.36 -10.85
C CYS A 178 -4.34 3.20 -11.49
N ALA A 179 -4.64 1.94 -11.11
CA ALA A 179 -3.97 0.79 -11.71
C ALA A 179 -4.21 0.71 -13.23
N LEU A 180 -5.45 0.91 -13.68
CA LEU A 180 -5.82 0.89 -15.09
C LEU A 180 -5.11 2.01 -15.88
N GLY A 181 -5.15 3.25 -15.40
CA GLY A 181 -4.55 4.39 -16.09
C GLY A 181 -3.03 4.33 -16.12
N MET A 182 -2.41 4.10 -14.96
CA MET A 182 -0.94 4.07 -14.83
C MET A 182 -0.30 2.87 -15.54
N ALA A 183 -1.02 1.75 -15.69
CA ALA A 183 -0.52 0.61 -16.46
C ALA A 183 -0.29 0.97 -17.92
N GLU A 184 -1.18 1.76 -18.53
CA GLU A 184 -1.00 2.22 -19.91
C GLU A 184 0.00 3.38 -19.98
N GLU A 185 -0.08 4.33 -19.04
CA GLU A 185 0.81 5.49 -18.98
C GLU A 185 2.29 5.08 -18.86
N PHE A 186 2.60 4.05 -18.07
CA PHE A 186 3.98 3.64 -17.77
C PHE A 186 4.45 2.42 -18.57
N LYS A 187 3.66 1.96 -19.54
CA LYS A 187 3.92 0.75 -20.33
C LYS A 187 5.28 0.77 -21.02
N ASP A 188 5.55 1.83 -21.77
CA ASP A 188 6.82 2.00 -22.49
C ASP A 188 7.98 2.37 -21.57
N MET A 189 7.68 2.69 -20.31
CA MET A 189 8.67 2.98 -19.26
C MET A 189 9.08 1.72 -18.48
N GLY A 190 8.51 0.55 -18.81
CA GLY A 190 8.87 -0.73 -18.19
C GLY A 190 8.35 -0.94 -16.77
N ILE A 191 7.39 -0.13 -16.30
CA ILE A 191 6.79 -0.28 -14.96
C ILE A 191 5.51 -1.11 -15.05
N ALA A 192 5.45 -2.22 -14.32
CA ALA A 192 4.24 -3.03 -14.26
C ALA A 192 3.29 -2.51 -13.18
N VAL A 193 2.08 -2.10 -13.55
CA VAL A 193 1.04 -1.65 -12.61
C VAL A 193 -0.13 -2.62 -12.61
N ASN A 194 -0.50 -3.15 -11.45
CA ASN A 194 -1.57 -4.15 -11.32
C ASN A 194 -2.41 -3.92 -10.07
N ALA A 195 -3.61 -4.51 -10.06
CA ALA A 195 -4.46 -4.61 -8.88
C ALA A 195 -4.55 -6.07 -8.39
N LEU A 196 -4.57 -6.25 -7.06
CA LEU A 196 -4.78 -7.54 -6.41
C LEU A 196 -5.93 -7.42 -5.41
N TRP A 197 -6.84 -8.41 -5.43
CA TRP A 197 -7.97 -8.47 -4.52
C TRP A 197 -8.20 -9.89 -4.02
N PRO A 198 -8.40 -10.10 -2.71
CA PRO A 198 -8.70 -11.42 -2.19
C PRO A 198 -10.11 -11.86 -2.63
N ARG A 199 -10.27 -13.16 -2.91
CA ARG A 199 -11.56 -13.75 -3.28
C ARG A 199 -12.53 -13.77 -2.10
N THR A 200 -12.02 -13.96 -0.89
CA THR A 200 -12.76 -13.99 0.37
C THR A 200 -12.39 -12.77 1.21
N GLY A 201 -13.32 -12.31 2.04
CA GLY A 201 -13.02 -11.30 3.05
C GLY A 201 -12.51 -11.98 4.31
N GLU A 202 -11.28 -11.68 4.71
CA GLU A 202 -10.80 -11.97 6.07
C GLU A 202 -10.51 -10.63 6.76
N PHE A 203 -11.24 -10.36 7.84
CA PHE A 203 -10.95 -9.22 8.73
C PHE A 203 -9.84 -9.64 9.69
N VAL A 204 -8.59 -9.69 9.21
CA VAL A 204 -7.44 -9.94 10.07
C VAL A 204 -6.98 -8.60 10.64
N PHE A 205 -7.37 -8.29 11.87
CA PHE A 205 -6.93 -7.12 12.62
C PHE A 205 -5.57 -7.35 13.29
#